data_AF-A0A1G0Z0Z0-F1
#
_entry.id   AF-A0A1G0Z0Z0-F1
#
_cell.length_a   1.000
_cell.length_b   1.000
_cell.length_c   1.000
_cell.angle_alpha   90.00
_cell.angle_beta   90.00
_cell.angle_gamma   90.00
#
_symmetry.space_group_name_H-M   'P 1'
#
loop_
_entity.id
_entity.type
_entity.pdbx_description
1 polymer ?
#
loop_
_entity_poly.entity_id
_entity_poly.type
_entity_poly.pdbx_seq_one_letter_code
_entity_poly.pdbx_strand_id
1 'polypeptide(L)'
;MGILNRVVNIVILVLALASAAFSFLLFQKREVFVDGWNKLTSTINSTASELDKGSGTKSAAKLTAATLDHTKYEELDKLLPELKKQASEVAAQRNTLAGALKEVATTLEIDTPVETTDLQNIASYSAKKDEVLGSVAKIQERDNGLIKDIRTVGTKVGVSLDEKALKGPDAYKAETSKLNAQVDRVKTRVDKYSENLKQVAQVVGATPPPASEEYPAALKDISTKVTTLKSDYTQAVKEKENLKTEVAKLQTSVDKLGQESNEDKNIITTQKKEIGKLQGEIRKLAGTTDDSDPLNIATEGDPKNLRLLKGKIVEVSKKWDFVVIDLGARNDVEQTVGQKKLPLKVFLPNNEDMLVARELNGDKSEFVGRIRLVKVYDTCSIANVLPSPMGTNSIKPGDIVFFSDDTIDKIINSSKKKTAATDAAATPAEEKAVEKKEEKNNE
;
A
#
# COMPACT_ATOMS: atom_id res chain seq x y z
N MET A 1 -67.23 -132.76 45.28
CA MET A 1 -66.61 -131.64 46.02
C MET A 1 -65.07 -131.63 46.02
N GLY A 2 -64.37 -132.76 45.87
CA GLY A 2 -62.89 -132.78 45.92
C GLY A 2 -62.17 -132.06 44.76
N ILE A 3 -62.71 -132.10 43.54
CA ILE A 3 -62.11 -131.44 42.36
C ILE A 3 -62.24 -129.92 42.45
N LEU A 4 -63.41 -129.41 42.85
CA LEU A 4 -63.66 -127.97 43.01
C LEU A 4 -62.73 -127.35 44.06
N ASN A 5 -62.56 -128.01 45.22
CA ASN A 5 -61.65 -127.54 46.27
C ASN A 5 -60.17 -127.53 45.80
N ARG A 6 -59.79 -128.50 44.96
CA ARG A 6 -58.44 -128.56 44.38
C ARG A 6 -58.21 -127.43 43.37
N VAL A 7 -59.19 -127.15 42.51
CA VAL A 7 -59.13 -126.04 41.55
C VAL A 7 -59.11 -124.68 42.26
N VAL A 8 -59.95 -124.49 43.28
CA VAL A 8 -59.99 -123.25 44.07
C VAL A 8 -58.66 -123.02 44.82
N ASN A 9 -58.07 -124.04 45.44
CA ASN A 9 -56.76 -123.92 46.09
C ASN A 9 -55.64 -123.57 45.11
N ILE A 10 -55.67 -124.14 43.89
CA ILE A 10 -54.69 -123.79 42.84
C ILE A 10 -54.87 -122.33 42.40
N VAL A 11 -56.10 -121.86 42.20
CA VAL A 11 -56.39 -120.47 41.83
C VAL A 11 -55.95 -119.48 42.92
N ILE A 12 -56.22 -119.78 44.21
CA ILE A 12 -55.77 -118.96 45.34
C ILE A 12 -54.23 -118.89 45.37
N LEU A 13 -53.55 -120.02 45.12
CA LEU A 13 -52.10 -120.08 45.09
C LEU A 13 -51.51 -119.25 43.94
N VAL A 14 -52.11 -119.31 42.75
CA VAL A 14 -51.73 -118.48 41.59
C VAL A 14 -51.97 -116.99 41.87
N LEU A 15 -53.10 -116.62 42.48
CA LEU A 15 -53.40 -115.24 42.85
C LEU A 15 -52.44 -114.72 43.93
N ALA A 16 -52.09 -115.54 44.93
CA ALA A 16 -51.12 -115.17 45.96
C ALA A 16 -49.71 -114.94 45.38
N LEU A 17 -49.28 -115.79 44.45
CA LEU A 17 -48.01 -115.60 43.72
C LEU A 17 -48.04 -114.35 42.85
N ALA A 18 -49.16 -114.08 42.16
CA ALA A 18 -49.33 -112.85 41.38
C ALA A 18 -49.34 -111.60 42.26
N SER A 19 -50.03 -111.61 43.41
CA SER A 19 -50.01 -110.51 44.38
C SER A 19 -48.62 -110.27 44.96
N ALA A 20 -47.84 -111.31 45.24
CA ALA A 20 -46.45 -111.19 45.69
C ALA A 20 -45.57 -110.58 44.59
N ALA A 21 -45.70 -111.05 43.34
CA ALA A 21 -44.97 -110.51 42.19
C ALA A 21 -45.34 -109.03 41.92
N PHE A 22 -46.62 -108.66 41.97
CA PHE A 22 -47.05 -107.27 41.84
C PHE A 22 -46.58 -106.40 43.00
N SER A 23 -46.60 -106.92 44.24
CA SER A 23 -46.07 -106.18 45.40
C SER A 23 -44.57 -105.91 45.27
N PHE A 24 -43.80 -106.89 44.79
CA PHE A 24 -42.38 -106.71 44.50
C PHE A 24 -42.13 -105.70 43.39
N LEU A 25 -42.87 -105.78 42.27
CA LEU A 25 -42.78 -104.80 41.18
C LEU A 25 -43.18 -103.39 41.63
N LEU A 26 -44.23 -103.26 42.45
CA LEU A 26 -44.65 -101.98 43.03
C LEU A 26 -43.59 -101.42 43.99
N PHE A 27 -42.95 -102.28 44.79
CA PHE A 27 -41.85 -101.86 45.66
C PHE A 27 -40.65 -101.36 44.86
N GLN A 28 -40.22 -102.12 43.84
CA GLN A 28 -39.12 -101.71 42.95
C GLN A 28 -39.45 -100.40 42.22
N LYS A 29 -40.68 -100.24 41.75
CA LYS A 29 -41.13 -98.97 41.14
C LYS A 29 -41.11 -97.82 42.14
N ARG A 30 -41.59 -98.05 43.37
CA ARG A 30 -41.57 -97.04 44.45
C ARG A 30 -40.15 -96.60 44.76
N GLU A 31 -39.20 -97.53 44.86
CA GLU A 31 -37.78 -97.22 45.11
C GLU A 31 -37.19 -96.33 43.99
N VAL A 32 -37.44 -96.67 42.72
CA VAL A 32 -37.03 -95.83 41.57
C VAL A 32 -37.67 -94.44 41.60
N PHE A 33 -38.93 -94.32 42.02
CA PHE A 33 -39.60 -93.02 42.16
C PHE A 33 -38.99 -92.17 43.27
N VAL A 34 -38.71 -92.76 44.43
CA VAL A 34 -38.07 -92.05 45.56
C VAL A 34 -36.64 -91.64 45.21
N ASP A 35 -35.88 -92.49 44.53
CA ASP A 35 -34.53 -92.15 44.05
C ASP A 35 -34.55 -91.03 43.02
N GLY A 36 -35.50 -91.06 42.07
CA GLY A 36 -35.73 -89.98 41.12
C GLY A 36 -36.05 -88.66 41.82
N TRP A 37 -36.88 -88.72 42.87
CA TRP A 37 -37.22 -87.56 43.69
C TRP A 37 -36.00 -86.99 44.41
N ASN A 38 -35.19 -87.83 45.05
CA ASN A 38 -33.97 -87.41 45.73
C ASN A 38 -33.01 -86.68 44.77
N LYS A 39 -32.88 -87.17 43.52
CA LYS A 39 -32.09 -86.50 42.48
C LYS A 39 -32.66 -85.14 42.08
N LEU A 40 -33.98 -85.03 41.93
CA LEU A 40 -34.65 -83.75 41.63
C LEU A 40 -34.41 -82.74 42.75
N THR A 41 -34.64 -83.14 43.99
CA THR A 41 -34.44 -82.30 45.17
C THR A 41 -32.98 -81.86 45.31
N SER A 42 -32.02 -82.76 45.12
CA SER A 42 -30.59 -82.41 45.10
C SER A 42 -30.26 -81.40 44.00
N THR A 43 -30.88 -81.52 42.82
CA THR A 43 -30.64 -80.61 41.69
C THR A 43 -31.23 -79.22 41.94
N ILE A 44 -32.44 -79.16 42.50
CA ILE A 44 -33.13 -77.92 42.89
C ILE A 44 -32.31 -77.18 43.95
N ASN A 45 -31.88 -77.87 45.01
CA ASN A 45 -31.02 -77.30 46.04
C ASN A 45 -29.70 -76.78 45.45
N SER A 46 -29.07 -77.55 44.57
CA SER A 46 -27.80 -77.16 43.93
C SER A 46 -27.96 -75.92 43.05
N THR A 47 -29.07 -75.81 42.32
CA THR A 47 -29.37 -74.65 41.48
C THR A 47 -29.66 -73.41 42.34
N ALA A 48 -30.41 -73.57 43.43
CA ALA A 48 -30.62 -72.50 44.40
C ALA A 48 -29.31 -72.03 45.02
N SER A 49 -28.40 -72.97 45.34
CA SER A 49 -27.08 -72.69 45.90
C SER A 49 -26.21 -71.90 44.92
N GLU A 50 -26.25 -72.24 43.63
CA GLU A 50 -25.54 -71.49 42.60
C GLU A 50 -26.08 -70.06 42.46
N LEU A 51 -27.41 -69.89 42.47
CA LEU A 51 -28.05 -68.57 42.41
C LEU A 51 -27.86 -67.74 43.69
N ASP A 52 -27.59 -68.36 44.85
CA ASP A 52 -27.31 -67.68 46.11
C ASP A 52 -25.89 -67.09 46.16
N LYS A 53 -24.96 -67.56 45.32
CA LYS A 53 -23.58 -67.06 45.29
C LYS A 53 -23.53 -65.60 44.88
N GLY A 54 -23.12 -64.73 45.80
CA GLY A 54 -22.92 -63.30 45.54
C GLY A 54 -24.19 -62.48 45.29
N SER A 55 -25.38 -63.10 45.32
CA SER A 55 -26.67 -62.41 45.14
C SER A 55 -27.27 -61.90 46.45
N GLY A 56 -26.77 -62.38 47.60
CA GLY A 56 -27.29 -62.02 48.93
C GLY A 56 -28.58 -62.74 49.32
N THR A 57 -29.08 -63.66 48.48
CA THR A 57 -30.24 -64.51 48.78
C THR A 57 -29.83 -65.78 49.55
N LYS A 58 -30.81 -66.50 50.08
CA LYS A 58 -30.61 -67.72 50.89
C LYS A 58 -31.64 -68.81 50.56
N SER A 59 -32.03 -68.92 49.29
CA SER A 59 -33.08 -69.86 48.87
C SER A 59 -32.64 -71.32 49.03
N ALA A 60 -31.35 -71.63 48.90
CA ALA A 60 -30.82 -72.97 49.12
C ALA A 60 -31.01 -73.47 50.56
N ALA A 61 -30.99 -72.55 51.53
CA ALA A 61 -31.24 -72.87 52.93
C ALA A 61 -32.70 -73.28 53.20
N LYS A 62 -33.63 -72.86 52.33
CA LYS A 62 -35.05 -73.22 52.40
C LYS A 62 -35.41 -74.43 51.54
N LEU A 63 -34.70 -74.62 50.43
CA LEU A 63 -34.93 -75.66 49.43
C LEU A 63 -34.03 -76.88 49.65
N THR A 64 -34.08 -77.49 50.83
CA THR A 64 -33.21 -78.60 51.25
C THR A 64 -33.81 -79.98 50.95
N ALA A 65 -32.99 -81.04 51.08
CA ALA A 65 -33.46 -82.43 51.00
C ALA A 65 -34.63 -82.75 51.93
N ALA A 66 -34.63 -82.17 53.13
CA ALA A 66 -35.65 -82.42 54.14
C ALA A 66 -36.94 -81.61 53.95
N THR A 67 -36.88 -80.48 53.24
CA THR A 67 -38.04 -79.61 52.98
C THR A 67 -38.71 -79.93 51.65
N LEU A 68 -37.95 -80.47 50.69
CA LEU A 68 -38.45 -80.93 49.41
C LEU A 68 -38.62 -82.46 49.36
N ASP A 69 -38.90 -83.13 50.48
CA ASP A 69 -39.06 -84.58 50.51
C ASP A 69 -40.41 -85.03 49.91
N HIS A 70 -40.42 -86.21 49.32
CA HIS A 70 -41.61 -86.85 48.73
C HIS A 70 -42.73 -87.17 49.72
N THR A 71 -42.55 -86.93 51.03
CA THR A 71 -43.62 -87.04 52.03
C THR A 71 -44.28 -85.70 52.34
N LYS A 72 -43.73 -84.58 51.85
CA LYS A 72 -44.17 -83.21 52.14
C LYS A 72 -44.82 -82.51 50.93
N TYR A 73 -45.69 -83.22 50.22
CA TYR A 73 -46.29 -82.72 48.98
C TYR A 73 -46.97 -81.35 49.12
N GLU A 74 -47.68 -81.11 50.22
CA GLU A 74 -48.43 -79.87 50.45
C GLU A 74 -47.55 -78.63 50.63
N GLU A 75 -46.26 -78.81 50.96
CA GLU A 75 -45.31 -77.70 51.16
C GLU A 75 -44.57 -77.31 49.86
N LEU A 76 -44.51 -78.22 48.87
CA LEU A 76 -43.79 -78.01 47.62
C LEU A 76 -44.33 -76.83 46.80
N ASP A 77 -45.66 -76.69 46.75
CA ASP A 77 -46.32 -75.59 46.02
C ASP A 77 -45.97 -74.21 46.58
N LYS A 78 -45.56 -74.14 47.85
CA LYS A 78 -45.10 -72.90 48.49
C LYS A 78 -43.61 -72.66 48.30
N LEU A 79 -42.80 -73.73 48.31
CA LEU A 79 -41.35 -73.65 48.28
C LEU A 79 -40.79 -73.52 46.86
N LEU A 80 -41.25 -74.34 45.90
CA LEU A 80 -40.72 -74.36 44.53
C LEU A 80 -40.82 -73.02 43.78
N PRO A 81 -41.87 -72.19 43.97
CA PRO A 81 -41.92 -70.87 43.36
C PRO A 81 -40.79 -69.92 43.80
N GLU A 82 -40.18 -70.11 44.98
CA GLU A 82 -39.07 -69.27 45.44
C GLU A 82 -37.86 -69.35 44.50
N LEU A 83 -37.53 -70.55 44.00
CA LEU A 83 -36.44 -70.72 43.03
C LEU A 83 -36.73 -70.01 41.71
N LYS A 84 -37.97 -70.14 41.21
CA LYS A 84 -38.41 -69.45 39.98
C LYS A 84 -38.36 -67.93 40.16
N LYS A 85 -38.80 -67.43 41.31
CA LYS A 85 -38.76 -66.00 41.64
C LYS A 85 -37.32 -65.48 41.60
N GLN A 86 -36.39 -66.13 42.30
CA GLN A 86 -34.98 -65.75 42.31
C GLN A 86 -34.34 -65.78 40.91
N ALA A 87 -34.58 -66.83 40.13
CA ALA A 87 -34.08 -66.91 38.76
C ALA A 87 -34.62 -65.78 37.87
N SER A 88 -35.89 -65.40 38.05
CA SER A 88 -36.52 -64.30 37.32
C SER A 88 -35.92 -62.94 37.70
N GLU A 89 -35.65 -62.72 38.99
CA GLU A 89 -35.00 -61.51 39.49
C GLU A 89 -33.57 -61.36 38.96
N VAL A 90 -32.79 -62.45 38.93
CA VAL A 90 -31.44 -62.45 38.33
C VAL A 90 -31.49 -62.12 36.84
N ALA A 91 -32.41 -62.73 36.10
CA ALA A 91 -32.59 -62.42 34.69
C ALA A 91 -32.99 -60.96 34.45
N ALA A 92 -33.85 -60.40 35.31
CA ALA A 92 -34.26 -59.01 35.25
C ALA A 92 -33.08 -58.06 35.51
N GLN A 93 -32.28 -58.29 36.54
CA GLN A 93 -31.08 -57.48 36.84
C GLN A 93 -30.07 -57.50 35.69
N ARG A 94 -29.80 -58.68 35.12
CA ARG A 94 -28.96 -58.82 33.93
C ARG A 94 -29.49 -57.98 32.77
N ASN A 95 -30.80 -58.04 32.51
CA ASN A 95 -31.42 -57.30 31.42
C ASN A 95 -31.36 -55.78 31.65
N THR A 96 -31.51 -55.32 32.89
CA THR A 96 -31.32 -53.91 33.27
C THR A 96 -29.88 -53.46 33.05
N LEU A 97 -28.89 -54.26 33.44
CA LEU A 97 -27.48 -53.95 33.21
C LEU A 97 -27.13 -53.90 31.71
N ALA A 98 -27.70 -54.80 30.91
CA ALA A 98 -27.57 -54.76 29.45
C ALA A 98 -28.15 -53.46 28.86
N GLY A 99 -29.29 -52.99 29.40
CA GLY A 99 -29.88 -51.69 29.04
C GLY A 99 -28.96 -50.52 29.39
N ALA A 100 -28.41 -50.51 30.62
CA ALA A 100 -27.47 -49.47 31.07
C ALA A 100 -26.18 -49.44 30.22
N LEU A 101 -25.63 -50.60 29.85
CA LEU A 101 -24.46 -50.67 28.97
C LEU A 101 -24.76 -50.13 27.56
N LYS A 102 -25.96 -50.39 27.02
CA LYS A 102 -26.40 -49.79 25.75
C LYS A 102 -26.55 -48.26 25.89
N GLU A 103 -27.07 -47.77 27.00
CA GLU A 103 -27.19 -46.34 27.27
C GLU A 103 -25.82 -45.65 27.38
N VAL A 104 -24.85 -46.28 28.05
CA VAL A 104 -23.45 -45.82 28.08
C VAL A 104 -22.86 -45.77 26.66
N ALA A 105 -23.05 -46.82 25.87
CA ALA A 105 -22.56 -46.86 24.49
C ALA A 105 -23.19 -45.78 23.62
N THR A 106 -24.50 -45.52 23.80
CA THR A 106 -25.23 -44.47 23.09
C THR A 106 -24.75 -43.08 23.50
N THR A 107 -24.59 -42.85 24.80
CA THR A 107 -24.14 -41.56 25.37
C THR A 107 -22.73 -41.21 24.93
N LEU A 108 -21.86 -42.21 24.79
CA LEU A 108 -20.50 -42.06 24.32
C LEU A 108 -20.37 -42.10 22.79
N GLU A 109 -21.49 -42.21 22.07
CA GLU A 109 -21.53 -42.26 20.60
C GLU A 109 -20.60 -43.34 20.03
N ILE A 110 -20.63 -44.55 20.60
CA ILE A 110 -19.85 -45.67 20.08
C ILE A 110 -20.39 -46.06 18.69
N ASP A 111 -19.52 -45.99 17.68
CA ASP A 111 -19.88 -46.23 16.28
C ASP A 111 -20.49 -47.62 16.02
N THR A 112 -20.05 -48.64 16.76
CA THR A 112 -20.58 -49.99 16.60
C THR A 112 -21.93 -50.13 17.30
N PRO A 113 -23.00 -50.57 16.60
CA PRO A 113 -24.30 -50.79 17.23
C PRO A 113 -24.21 -51.78 18.39
N VAL A 114 -24.63 -51.32 19.57
CA VAL A 114 -24.73 -52.16 20.78
C VAL A 114 -26.18 -52.56 20.98
N GLU A 115 -26.51 -53.80 20.65
CA GLU A 115 -27.84 -54.33 20.85
C GLU A 115 -28.01 -54.98 22.22
N THR A 116 -29.11 -54.63 22.89
CA THR A 116 -29.43 -55.15 24.22
C THR A 116 -29.58 -56.67 24.19
N THR A 117 -30.09 -57.24 23.09
CA THR A 117 -30.26 -58.69 22.93
C THR A 117 -28.94 -59.45 23.00
N ASP A 118 -27.85 -58.89 22.46
CA ASP A 118 -26.55 -59.55 22.47
C ASP A 118 -25.90 -59.49 23.86
N LEU A 119 -26.19 -58.43 24.63
CA LEU A 119 -25.78 -58.30 26.03
C LEU A 119 -26.65 -59.13 26.99
N GLN A 120 -27.88 -59.46 26.61
CA GLN A 120 -28.75 -60.33 27.40
C GLN A 120 -28.47 -61.83 27.16
N ASN A 121 -27.91 -62.16 26.00
CA ASN A 121 -27.61 -63.54 25.63
C ASN A 121 -26.33 -64.04 26.30
N ILE A 122 -26.42 -65.19 26.99
CA ILE A 122 -25.33 -65.78 27.78
C ILE A 122 -24.09 -66.09 26.93
N ALA A 123 -24.28 -66.51 25.68
CA ALA A 123 -23.17 -66.89 24.79
C ALA A 123 -22.40 -65.68 24.25
N SER A 124 -23.09 -64.56 23.98
CA SER A 124 -22.49 -63.35 23.39
C SER A 124 -22.14 -62.27 24.41
N TYR A 125 -22.70 -62.32 25.62
CA TYR A 125 -22.54 -61.28 26.64
C TYR A 125 -21.07 -60.90 26.89
N SER A 126 -20.19 -61.89 27.09
CA SER A 126 -18.79 -61.61 27.43
C SER A 126 -18.09 -60.83 26.32
N ALA A 127 -18.21 -61.30 25.07
CA ALA A 127 -17.58 -60.67 23.92
C ALA A 127 -18.11 -59.25 23.68
N LYS A 128 -19.44 -59.05 23.79
CA LYS A 128 -20.05 -57.73 23.61
C LYS A 128 -19.72 -56.76 24.75
N LYS A 129 -19.68 -57.23 26.00
CA LYS A 129 -19.20 -56.44 27.14
C LYS A 129 -17.74 -56.00 26.92
N ASP A 130 -16.87 -56.89 26.46
CA ASP A 130 -15.47 -56.55 26.17
C ASP A 130 -15.34 -55.56 25.00
N GLU A 131 -16.18 -55.68 23.97
CA GLU A 131 -16.25 -54.74 22.83
C GLU A 131 -16.66 -53.32 23.28
N VAL A 132 -17.69 -53.22 24.14
CA VAL A 132 -18.11 -51.94 24.74
C VAL A 132 -16.98 -51.34 25.57
N LEU A 133 -16.37 -52.12 26.47
CA LEU A 133 -15.27 -51.63 27.32
C LEU A 133 -14.04 -51.20 26.51
N GLY A 134 -13.70 -51.94 25.46
CA GLY A 134 -12.60 -51.57 24.56
C GLY A 134 -12.87 -50.26 23.81
N SER A 135 -14.12 -50.00 23.44
CA SER A 135 -14.53 -48.75 22.81
C SER A 135 -14.50 -47.57 23.79
N VAL A 136 -14.97 -47.77 25.02
CA VAL A 136 -14.84 -46.77 26.11
C VAL A 136 -13.38 -46.40 26.35
N ALA A 137 -12.48 -47.39 26.37
CA ALA A 137 -11.05 -47.15 26.55
C ALA A 137 -10.44 -46.31 25.41
N LYS A 138 -10.84 -46.57 24.16
CA LYS A 138 -10.40 -45.77 22.99
C LYS A 138 -10.90 -44.33 23.05
N ILE A 139 -12.13 -44.11 23.51
CA ILE A 139 -12.66 -42.74 23.72
C ILE A 139 -11.86 -42.02 24.79
N GLN A 140 -11.56 -42.69 25.91
CA GLN A 140 -10.71 -42.12 26.95
C GLN A 140 -9.30 -41.78 26.43
N GLU A 141 -8.71 -42.64 25.59
CA GLU A 141 -7.42 -42.38 24.95
C GLU A 141 -7.47 -41.17 24.02
N ARG A 142 -8.51 -41.07 23.18
CA ARG A 142 -8.78 -39.91 22.32
C ARG A 142 -8.87 -38.63 23.14
N ASP A 143 -9.68 -38.61 24.20
CA ASP A 143 -9.90 -37.42 25.02
C ASP A 143 -8.60 -37.00 25.74
N ASN A 144 -7.81 -37.96 26.23
CA ASN A 144 -6.48 -37.69 26.77
C ASN A 144 -5.52 -37.10 25.71
N GLY A 145 -5.57 -37.60 24.48
CA GLY A 145 -4.80 -37.08 23.34
C GLY A 145 -5.17 -35.63 23.02
N LEU A 146 -6.47 -35.33 22.91
CA LEU A 146 -6.97 -33.98 22.68
C LEU A 146 -6.56 -33.02 23.80
N ILE A 147 -6.63 -33.45 25.06
CA ILE A 147 -6.17 -32.65 26.21
C ILE A 147 -4.66 -32.34 26.09
N LYS A 148 -3.84 -33.31 25.69
CA LYS A 148 -2.40 -33.10 25.46
C LYS A 148 -2.14 -32.11 24.32
N ASP A 149 -2.91 -32.18 23.24
CA ASP A 149 -2.80 -31.24 22.12
C ASP A 149 -3.22 -29.83 22.53
N ILE A 150 -4.33 -29.68 23.27
CA ILE A 150 -4.77 -28.41 23.85
C ILE A 150 -3.68 -27.79 24.72
N ARG A 151 -3.05 -28.58 25.59
CA ARG A 151 -1.92 -28.13 26.43
C ARG A 151 -0.71 -27.72 25.59
N THR A 152 -0.42 -28.45 24.52
CA THR A 152 0.68 -28.14 23.60
C THR A 152 0.44 -26.82 22.88
N VAL A 153 -0.78 -26.58 22.40
CA VAL A 153 -1.19 -25.29 21.83
C VAL A 153 -1.08 -24.19 22.88
N GLY A 154 -1.53 -24.45 24.11
CA GLY A 154 -1.38 -23.53 25.24
C GLY A 154 0.07 -23.08 25.43
N THR A 155 1.01 -24.02 25.51
CA THR A 155 2.44 -23.70 25.64
C THR A 155 2.95 -22.86 24.47
N LYS A 156 2.53 -23.16 23.23
CA LYS A 156 2.91 -22.39 22.02
C LYS A 156 2.44 -20.94 22.07
N VAL A 157 1.28 -20.68 22.67
CA VAL A 157 0.74 -19.31 22.85
C VAL A 157 1.11 -18.68 24.20
N GLY A 158 1.90 -19.37 25.02
CA GLY A 158 2.44 -18.85 26.29
C GLY A 158 1.50 -18.97 27.48
N VAL A 159 0.60 -19.96 27.51
CA VAL A 159 -0.24 -20.27 28.68
C VAL A 159 -0.03 -21.72 29.11
N SER A 160 0.18 -21.93 30.41
CA SER A 160 0.20 -23.28 30.99
C SER A 160 -1.21 -23.67 31.43
N LEU A 161 -1.67 -24.83 31.00
CA LEU A 161 -2.99 -25.36 31.32
C LEU A 161 -2.85 -26.61 32.20
N ASP A 162 -3.72 -26.71 33.21
CA ASP A 162 -3.74 -27.82 34.15
C ASP A 162 -4.45 -29.05 33.57
N GLU A 163 -3.75 -30.19 33.51
CA GLU A 163 -4.29 -31.41 32.91
C GLU A 163 -5.45 -31.99 33.71
N LYS A 164 -5.36 -31.94 35.05
CA LYS A 164 -6.39 -32.51 35.92
C LYS A 164 -7.69 -31.72 35.81
N ALA A 165 -7.60 -30.40 35.74
CA ALA A 165 -8.72 -29.51 35.50
C ALA A 165 -9.33 -29.74 34.11
N LEU A 166 -8.51 -29.93 33.07
CA LEU A 166 -9.00 -30.26 31.73
C LEU A 166 -9.74 -31.61 31.65
N LYS A 167 -9.40 -32.57 32.51
CA LYS A 167 -10.14 -33.84 32.65
C LYS A 167 -11.40 -33.72 33.50
N GLY A 168 -11.56 -32.62 34.23
CA GLY A 168 -12.70 -32.42 35.11
C GLY A 168 -13.95 -32.01 34.33
N PRO A 169 -15.14 -32.56 34.64
CA PRO A 169 -16.37 -32.35 33.86
C PRO A 169 -16.83 -30.88 33.82
N ASP A 170 -16.44 -30.05 34.79
CA ASP A 170 -16.72 -28.61 34.78
C ASP A 170 -15.46 -27.74 34.80
N ALA A 171 -14.37 -28.23 35.39
CA ALA A 171 -13.14 -27.47 35.53
C ALA A 171 -12.46 -27.16 34.18
N TYR A 172 -12.69 -27.99 33.16
CA TYR A 172 -12.12 -27.78 31.83
C TYR A 172 -12.49 -26.42 31.23
N LYS A 173 -13.70 -25.91 31.53
CA LYS A 173 -14.24 -24.65 31.01
C LYS A 173 -13.36 -23.46 31.37
N ALA A 174 -12.82 -23.45 32.60
CA ALA A 174 -11.94 -22.38 33.06
C ALA A 174 -10.59 -22.41 32.33
N GLU A 175 -10.01 -23.60 32.16
CA GLU A 175 -8.75 -23.78 31.44
C GLU A 175 -8.88 -23.45 29.94
N THR A 176 -9.95 -23.89 29.28
CA THR A 176 -10.20 -23.52 27.87
C THR A 176 -10.44 -22.03 27.70
N SER A 177 -11.09 -21.37 28.68
CA SER A 177 -11.27 -19.92 28.67
C SER A 177 -9.95 -19.16 28.79
N LYS A 178 -9.01 -19.65 29.63
CA LYS A 178 -7.64 -19.09 29.70
C LYS A 178 -6.92 -19.20 28.35
N LEU A 179 -7.04 -20.34 27.68
CA LEU A 179 -6.47 -20.55 26.35
C LEU A 179 -7.06 -19.58 25.33
N ASN A 180 -8.38 -19.51 25.24
CA ASN A 180 -9.07 -18.62 24.29
C ASN A 180 -8.67 -17.15 24.51
N ALA A 181 -8.67 -16.68 25.76
CA ALA A 181 -8.25 -15.32 26.07
C ALA A 181 -6.79 -15.04 25.65
N GLN A 182 -5.91 -16.04 25.75
CA GLN A 182 -4.53 -15.90 25.30
C GLN A 182 -4.41 -15.90 23.78
N VAL A 183 -5.16 -16.77 23.08
CA VAL A 183 -5.24 -16.78 21.62
C VAL A 183 -5.75 -15.44 21.09
N ASP A 184 -6.79 -14.88 21.70
CA ASP A 184 -7.34 -13.57 21.33
C ASP A 184 -6.35 -12.43 21.54
N ARG A 185 -5.59 -12.47 22.64
CA ARG A 185 -4.49 -11.51 22.90
C ARG A 185 -3.39 -11.61 21.83
N VAL A 186 -2.98 -12.83 21.48
CA VAL A 186 -1.96 -13.05 20.44
C VAL A 186 -2.48 -12.56 19.09
N LYS A 187 -3.72 -12.90 18.73
CA LYS A 187 -4.36 -12.45 17.50
C LYS A 187 -4.43 -10.93 17.42
N THR A 188 -4.94 -10.27 18.46
CA THR A 188 -5.04 -8.79 18.52
C THR A 188 -3.67 -8.15 18.32
N ARG A 189 -2.62 -8.71 18.94
CA ARG A 189 -1.26 -8.21 18.78
C ARG A 189 -0.75 -8.38 17.35
N VAL A 190 -0.98 -9.54 16.73
CA VAL A 190 -0.62 -9.81 15.33
C VAL A 190 -1.35 -8.86 14.38
N ASP A 191 -2.65 -8.65 14.59
CA ASP A 191 -3.46 -7.74 13.77
C ASP A 191 -2.92 -6.29 13.86
N LYS A 192 -2.62 -5.81 15.07
CA LYS A 192 -1.99 -4.48 15.27
C LYS A 192 -0.60 -4.36 14.63
N TYR A 193 0.24 -5.40 14.73
CA TYR A 193 1.53 -5.39 14.05
C TYR A 193 1.38 -5.39 12.53
N SER A 194 0.41 -6.14 11.99
CA SER A 194 0.10 -6.13 10.56
C SER A 194 -0.36 -4.74 10.09
N GLU A 195 -1.22 -4.06 10.84
CA GLU A 195 -1.65 -2.68 10.55
C GLU A 195 -0.48 -1.69 10.55
N ASN A 196 0.36 -1.73 11.58
CA ASN A 196 1.54 -0.87 11.65
C ASN A 196 2.53 -1.15 10.51
N LEU A 197 2.75 -2.43 10.17
CA LEU A 197 3.62 -2.80 9.06
C LEU A 197 3.05 -2.38 7.70
N LYS A 198 1.73 -2.41 7.52
CA LYS A 198 1.07 -1.87 6.31
C LYS A 198 1.32 -0.37 6.17
N GLN A 199 1.21 0.40 7.27
CA GLN A 199 1.50 1.83 7.25
C GLN A 199 2.96 2.11 6.92
N VAL A 200 3.91 1.40 7.55
CA VAL A 200 5.34 1.54 7.24
C VAL A 200 5.63 1.18 5.78
N ALA A 201 5.06 0.07 5.29
CA ALA A 201 5.21 -0.36 3.90
C ALA A 201 4.72 0.71 2.92
N GLN A 202 3.57 1.35 3.19
CA GLN A 202 3.07 2.46 2.38
C GLN A 202 4.03 3.66 2.37
N VAL A 203 4.58 4.05 3.52
CA VAL A 203 5.53 5.18 3.62
C VAL A 203 6.81 4.93 2.83
N VAL A 204 7.33 3.70 2.85
CA VAL A 204 8.58 3.35 2.15
C VAL A 204 8.35 2.78 0.74
N GLY A 205 7.10 2.72 0.28
CA GLY A 205 6.73 2.15 -1.02
C GLY A 205 7.00 0.65 -1.17
N ALA A 206 7.01 -0.12 -0.08
CA ALA A 206 7.13 -1.58 -0.08
C ALA A 206 5.76 -2.28 -0.18
N THR A 207 5.77 -3.55 -0.55
CA THR A 207 4.57 -4.38 -0.53
C THR A 207 4.24 -4.76 0.92
N PRO A 208 3.00 -4.57 1.39
CA PRO A 208 2.62 -4.98 2.74
C PRO A 208 2.73 -6.50 2.95
N PRO A 209 3.08 -6.97 4.16
CA PRO A 209 3.28 -8.41 4.39
C PRO A 209 1.95 -9.17 4.32
N PRO A 210 1.87 -10.27 3.52
CA PRO A 210 0.70 -11.13 3.47
C PRO A 210 0.65 -12.09 4.67
N ALA A 211 -0.53 -12.59 5.02
CA ALA A 211 -0.69 -13.64 6.04
C ALA A 211 -0.38 -15.04 5.47
N SER A 212 0.75 -15.18 4.79
CA SER A 212 1.21 -16.42 4.13
C SER A 212 2.68 -16.69 4.45
N GLU A 213 3.23 -17.77 3.90
CA GLU A 213 4.66 -18.12 4.03
C GLU A 213 5.61 -17.04 3.47
N GLU A 214 5.11 -16.11 2.66
CA GLU A 214 5.87 -14.98 2.11
C GLU A 214 6.09 -13.84 3.12
N TYR A 215 5.46 -13.89 4.30
CA TYR A 215 5.57 -12.86 5.33
C TYR A 215 7.02 -12.45 5.66
N PRO A 216 7.99 -13.38 5.86
CA PRO A 216 9.37 -13.01 6.16
C PRO A 216 10.07 -12.26 5.02
N ALA A 217 9.77 -12.62 3.77
CA ALA A 217 10.35 -11.98 2.60
C ALA A 217 9.84 -10.53 2.45
N ALA A 218 8.53 -10.32 2.61
CA ALA A 218 7.93 -8.99 2.61
C ALA A 218 8.46 -8.12 3.76
N LEU A 219 8.64 -8.68 4.96
CA LEU A 219 9.24 -7.97 6.09
C LEU A 219 10.68 -7.53 5.81
N LYS A 220 11.46 -8.38 5.14
CA LYS A 220 12.83 -8.06 4.72
C LYS A 220 12.85 -6.92 3.70
N ASP A 221 11.95 -6.91 2.71
CA ASP A 221 11.82 -5.81 1.75
C ASP A 221 11.54 -4.47 2.44
N ILE A 222 10.56 -4.44 3.36
CA ILE A 222 10.27 -3.25 4.18
C ILE A 222 11.53 -2.79 4.92
N SER A 223 12.25 -3.70 5.58
CA SER A 223 13.48 -3.36 6.30
C SER A 223 14.56 -2.78 5.39
N THR A 224 14.72 -3.32 4.18
CA THR A 224 15.66 -2.80 3.19
C THR A 224 15.26 -1.40 2.74
N LYS A 225 13.99 -1.16 2.39
CA LYS A 225 13.53 0.16 1.96
C LYS A 225 13.61 1.22 3.06
N VAL A 226 13.32 0.85 4.31
CA VAL A 226 13.52 1.74 5.48
C VAL A 226 15.00 2.14 5.61
N THR A 227 15.91 1.19 5.42
CA THR A 227 17.36 1.46 5.49
C THR A 227 17.82 2.38 4.37
N THR A 228 17.34 2.15 3.14
CA THR A 228 17.60 3.03 2.00
C THR A 228 17.08 4.44 2.26
N LEU A 229 15.82 4.58 2.70
CA LEU A 229 15.24 5.89 3.01
C LEU A 229 16.04 6.66 4.07
N LYS A 230 16.57 5.97 5.08
CA LYS A 230 17.45 6.58 6.09
C LYS A 230 18.79 7.06 5.48
N SER A 231 19.35 6.29 4.56
CA SER A 231 20.57 6.67 3.83
C SER A 231 20.32 7.90 2.97
N ASP A 232 19.25 7.89 2.18
CA ASP A 232 18.85 8.99 1.30
C ASP A 232 18.61 10.28 2.10
N TYR A 233 17.91 10.19 3.24
CA TYR A 233 17.74 11.33 4.15
C TYR A 233 19.07 11.87 4.66
N THR A 234 20.00 11.00 5.06
CA THR A 234 21.32 11.39 5.54
C THR A 234 22.13 12.10 4.44
N GLN A 235 22.01 11.62 3.20
CA GLN A 235 22.64 12.24 2.04
C GLN A 235 22.03 13.61 1.74
N ALA A 236 20.70 13.73 1.71
CA ALA A 236 20.00 15.00 1.49
C ALA A 236 20.38 16.06 2.55
N VAL A 237 20.57 15.66 3.80
CA VAL A 237 21.06 16.58 4.86
C VAL A 237 22.48 17.07 4.56
N LYS A 238 23.39 16.20 4.09
CA LYS A 238 24.74 16.61 3.69
C LYS A 238 24.73 17.55 2.50
N GLU A 239 23.92 17.24 1.47
CA GLU A 239 23.76 18.08 0.29
C GLU A 239 23.22 19.47 0.66
N LYS A 240 22.24 19.53 1.57
CA LYS A 240 21.72 20.80 2.11
C LYS A 240 22.81 21.65 2.77
N GLU A 241 23.69 21.05 3.59
CA GLU A 241 24.78 21.82 4.21
C GLU A 241 25.87 22.24 3.22
N ASN A 242 26.13 21.42 2.20
CA ASN A 242 27.02 21.81 1.11
C ASN A 242 26.45 23.01 0.33
N LEU A 243 25.17 22.96 -0.04
CA LEU A 243 24.49 24.07 -0.71
C LEU A 243 24.49 25.34 0.15
N LYS A 244 24.25 25.23 1.45
CA LYS A 244 24.32 26.37 2.38
C LYS A 244 25.72 27.00 2.38
N THR A 245 26.77 26.18 2.36
CA THR A 245 28.15 26.65 2.27
C THR A 245 28.45 27.33 0.94
N GLU A 246 27.92 26.79 -0.17
CA GLU A 246 28.06 27.37 -1.50
C GLU A 246 27.34 28.72 -1.64
N VAL A 247 26.11 28.82 -1.13
CA VAL A 247 25.36 30.08 -1.06
C VAL A 247 26.13 31.14 -0.27
N ALA A 248 26.74 30.78 0.87
CA ALA A 248 27.57 31.73 1.64
C ALA A 248 28.80 32.23 0.86
N LYS A 249 29.44 31.35 0.06
CA LYS A 249 30.56 31.73 -0.81
C LYS A 249 30.09 32.68 -1.92
N LEU A 250 28.99 32.34 -2.60
CA LEU A 250 28.42 33.18 -3.65
C LEU A 250 28.02 34.56 -3.11
N GLN A 251 27.44 34.63 -1.91
CA GLN A 251 27.13 35.90 -1.26
C GLN A 251 28.39 36.76 -1.05
N THR A 252 29.47 36.15 -0.55
CA THR A 252 30.76 36.84 -0.37
C THR A 252 31.30 37.37 -1.71
N SER A 253 31.17 36.59 -2.80
CA SER A 253 31.57 37.02 -4.14
C SER A 253 30.71 38.17 -4.68
N VAL A 254 29.39 38.13 -4.44
CA VAL A 254 28.48 39.22 -4.81
C VAL A 254 28.84 40.50 -4.07
N ASP A 255 29.11 40.42 -2.77
CA ASP A 255 29.50 41.58 -1.96
C ASP A 255 30.82 42.19 -2.48
N LYS A 256 31.79 41.35 -2.85
CA LYS A 256 33.06 41.79 -3.46
C LYS A 256 32.84 42.51 -4.79
N LEU A 257 32.07 41.92 -5.70
CA LEU A 257 31.73 42.54 -6.99
C LEU A 257 30.97 43.86 -6.81
N GLY A 258 30.10 43.95 -5.80
CA GLY A 258 29.42 45.19 -5.43
C GLY A 258 30.38 46.29 -4.97
N GLN A 259 31.43 45.93 -4.21
CA GLN A 259 32.49 46.87 -3.84
C GLN A 259 33.28 47.35 -5.05
N GLU A 260 33.73 46.42 -5.92
CA GLU A 260 34.46 46.74 -7.16
C GLU A 260 33.63 47.67 -8.07
N SER A 261 32.33 47.39 -8.25
CA SER A 261 31.43 48.25 -9.04
C SER A 261 31.29 49.66 -8.47
N ASN A 262 31.32 49.81 -7.14
CA ASN A 262 31.29 51.13 -6.50
C ASN A 262 32.61 51.88 -6.67
N GLU A 263 33.75 51.19 -6.62
CA GLU A 263 35.06 51.76 -6.93
C GLU A 263 35.09 52.28 -8.38
N ASP A 264 34.65 51.47 -9.33
CA ASP A 264 34.57 51.86 -10.74
C ASP A 264 33.68 53.08 -10.96
N LYS A 265 32.51 53.15 -10.29
CA LYS A 265 31.64 54.34 -10.34
C LYS A 265 32.35 55.61 -9.84
N ASN A 266 33.15 55.49 -8.78
CA ASN A 266 33.92 56.62 -8.25
C ASN A 266 35.01 57.07 -9.23
N ILE A 267 35.68 56.13 -9.88
CA ILE A 267 36.67 56.40 -10.94
C ILE A 267 35.99 57.13 -12.10
N ILE A 268 34.87 56.61 -12.62
CA ILE A 268 34.11 57.23 -13.72
C ILE A 268 33.68 58.65 -13.34
N THR A 269 33.18 58.85 -12.11
CA THR A 269 32.77 60.18 -11.64
C THR A 269 33.94 61.16 -11.61
N THR A 270 35.12 60.69 -11.21
CA THR A 270 36.35 61.50 -11.19
C THR A 270 36.78 61.87 -12.62
N GLN A 271 36.85 60.89 -13.52
CA GLN A 271 37.17 61.12 -14.93
C GLN A 271 36.18 62.08 -15.59
N LYS A 272 34.89 61.98 -15.29
CA LYS A 272 33.86 62.90 -15.82
C LYS A 272 34.08 64.35 -15.36
N LYS A 273 34.49 64.55 -14.11
CA LYS A 273 34.87 65.89 -13.62
C LYS A 273 36.10 66.43 -14.34
N GLU A 274 37.08 65.58 -14.60
CA GLU A 274 38.30 65.95 -15.31
C GLU A 274 38.03 66.31 -16.78
N ILE A 275 37.19 65.53 -17.47
CA ILE A 275 36.67 65.88 -18.81
C ILE A 275 35.99 67.25 -18.78
N GLY A 276 35.14 67.53 -17.77
CA GLY A 276 34.50 68.84 -17.62
C GLY A 276 35.50 69.99 -17.45
N LYS A 277 36.60 69.77 -16.69
CA LYS A 277 37.68 70.76 -16.55
C LYS A 277 38.39 71.01 -17.88
N LEU A 278 38.81 69.95 -18.56
CA LEU A 278 39.48 70.03 -19.86
C LEU A 278 38.60 70.73 -20.90
N GLN A 279 37.29 70.43 -20.92
CA GLN A 279 36.33 71.15 -21.76
C GLN A 279 36.26 72.65 -21.42
N GLY A 280 36.32 73.02 -20.14
CA GLY A 280 36.38 74.42 -19.70
C GLY A 280 37.68 75.13 -20.13
N GLU A 281 38.81 74.45 -20.10
CA GLU A 281 40.10 74.99 -20.59
C GLU A 281 40.09 75.19 -22.09
N ILE A 282 39.52 74.24 -22.85
CA ILE A 282 39.31 74.39 -24.29
C ILE A 282 38.45 75.62 -24.60
N ARG A 283 37.39 75.89 -23.82
CA ARG A 283 36.56 77.11 -23.97
C ARG A 283 37.35 78.39 -23.76
N LYS A 284 38.22 78.43 -22.73
CA LYS A 284 39.10 79.58 -22.46
C LYS A 284 40.08 79.84 -23.59
N LEU A 285 40.67 78.77 -24.16
CA LEU A 285 41.59 78.87 -25.30
C LEU A 285 40.87 79.26 -26.61
N ALA A 286 39.58 78.92 -26.75
CA ALA A 286 38.77 79.24 -27.93
C ALA A 286 38.15 80.66 -27.91
N GLY A 287 38.29 81.43 -26.82
CA GLY A 287 37.92 82.85 -26.77
C GLY A 287 36.41 83.15 -26.73
N THR A 288 35.61 82.29 -26.10
CA THR A 288 34.14 82.46 -25.95
C THR A 288 33.77 82.55 -24.47
N THR A 289 33.06 83.61 -24.09
CA THR A 289 32.76 83.99 -22.69
C THR A 289 31.27 84.10 -22.38
N ASP A 290 30.41 83.35 -23.09
CA ASP A 290 28.97 83.30 -22.80
C ASP A 290 28.52 81.88 -22.48
N ASP A 291 27.88 81.71 -21.31
CA ASP A 291 27.38 80.43 -20.78
C ASP A 291 26.00 80.03 -21.34
N SER A 292 25.39 80.87 -22.19
CA SER A 292 23.98 80.74 -22.59
C SER A 292 23.71 80.09 -23.95
N ASP A 293 24.75 79.68 -24.68
CA ASP A 293 24.58 78.86 -25.89
C ASP A 293 25.71 77.83 -25.92
N PRO A 294 25.45 76.52 -25.78
CA PRO A 294 26.50 75.53 -25.95
C PRO A 294 27.08 75.75 -27.35
N LEU A 295 28.37 76.13 -27.42
CA LEU A 295 29.16 76.08 -28.64
C LEU A 295 28.95 74.69 -29.25
N ASN A 296 28.03 74.62 -30.20
CA ASN A 296 27.62 73.38 -30.83
C ASN A 296 28.66 73.07 -31.89
N ILE A 297 29.90 72.84 -31.45
CA ILE A 297 30.96 72.31 -32.29
C ILE A 297 30.49 70.90 -32.60
N ALA A 298 30.00 70.72 -33.83
CA ALA A 298 29.56 69.43 -34.29
C ALA A 298 30.73 68.45 -34.15
N THR A 299 30.55 67.41 -33.35
CA THR A 299 31.49 66.29 -33.28
C THR A 299 31.37 65.43 -34.54
N GLU A 300 32.50 65.02 -35.12
CA GLU A 300 32.54 64.07 -36.23
C GLU A 300 31.72 62.82 -35.87
N GLY A 301 30.80 62.43 -36.76
CA GLY A 301 29.93 61.26 -36.57
C GLY A 301 28.57 61.52 -35.88
N ASP A 302 28.25 62.75 -35.43
CA ASP A 302 26.89 63.06 -34.97
C ASP A 302 25.90 63.05 -36.14
N PRO A 303 24.85 62.21 -36.12
CA PRO A 303 23.83 62.17 -37.19
C PRO A 303 23.13 63.52 -37.41
N LYS A 304 23.09 64.42 -36.42
CA LYS A 304 22.54 65.78 -36.60
C LYS A 304 23.31 66.62 -37.61
N ASN A 305 24.53 66.22 -37.99
CA ASN A 305 25.35 66.95 -38.97
C ASN A 305 24.85 66.73 -40.41
N LEU A 306 23.98 65.75 -40.66
CA LEU A 306 23.38 65.50 -41.97
C LEU A 306 22.58 66.71 -42.51
N ARG A 307 22.07 67.58 -41.63
CA ARG A 307 21.39 68.83 -42.02
C ARG A 307 22.30 69.81 -42.77
N LEU A 308 23.62 69.69 -42.60
CA LEU A 308 24.60 70.55 -43.24
C LEU A 308 24.95 70.07 -44.66
N LEU A 309 24.55 68.84 -45.03
CA LEU A 309 24.76 68.30 -46.37
C LEU A 309 23.71 68.83 -47.36
N LYS A 310 24.20 69.52 -48.40
CA LYS A 310 23.42 69.91 -49.56
C LYS A 310 24.16 69.47 -50.82
N GLY A 311 23.55 68.56 -51.58
CA GLY A 311 24.08 68.11 -52.86
C GLY A 311 23.27 68.64 -54.03
N LYS A 312 23.71 68.36 -55.24
CA LYS A 312 23.02 68.58 -56.50
C LYS A 312 22.90 67.27 -57.27
N ILE A 313 21.83 67.18 -58.05
CA ILE A 313 21.63 66.10 -59.00
C ILE A 313 22.50 66.37 -60.22
N VAL A 314 23.41 65.44 -60.51
CA VAL A 314 24.35 65.53 -61.64
C VAL A 314 23.74 64.90 -62.89
N GLU A 315 23.09 63.75 -62.72
CA GLU A 315 22.53 62.98 -63.84
C GLU A 315 21.20 62.32 -63.46
N VAL A 316 20.29 62.22 -64.42
CA VAL A 316 18.96 61.60 -64.26
C VAL A 316 18.77 60.55 -65.34
N SER A 317 18.65 59.29 -64.94
CA SER A 317 18.39 58.16 -65.85
C SER A 317 16.90 57.88 -65.91
N LYS A 318 16.23 58.40 -66.95
CA LYS A 318 14.78 58.19 -67.16
C LYS A 318 14.39 56.75 -67.50
N LYS A 319 15.34 55.92 -67.96
CA LYS A 319 15.07 54.53 -68.36
C LYS A 319 15.02 53.57 -67.16
N TRP A 320 15.70 53.93 -66.07
CA TRP A 320 15.95 53.05 -64.92
C TRP A 320 15.59 53.70 -63.58
N ASP A 321 14.91 54.86 -63.62
CA ASP A 321 14.40 55.63 -62.47
C ASP A 321 15.40 55.85 -61.32
N PHE A 322 16.66 56.12 -61.68
CA PHE A 322 17.70 56.52 -60.73
C PHE A 322 18.31 57.87 -61.09
N VAL A 323 18.87 58.52 -60.07
CA VAL A 323 19.62 59.77 -60.17
C VAL A 323 21.00 59.62 -59.54
N VAL A 324 21.96 60.39 -60.05
CA VAL A 324 23.31 60.50 -59.47
C VAL A 324 23.41 61.85 -58.79
N ILE A 325 23.84 61.85 -57.53
CA ILE A 325 24.06 63.05 -56.71
C ILE A 325 25.55 63.23 -56.42
N ASP A 326 25.98 64.48 -56.31
CA ASP A 326 27.37 64.88 -56.00
C ASP A 326 27.70 64.84 -54.50
N LEU A 327 27.10 63.90 -53.76
CA LEU A 327 27.47 63.61 -52.37
C LEU A 327 28.10 62.23 -52.28
N GLY A 328 29.30 62.15 -51.71
CA GLY A 328 30.04 60.92 -51.51
C GLY A 328 29.90 60.35 -50.10
N ALA A 329 30.65 59.27 -49.81
CA ALA A 329 30.67 58.62 -48.50
C ALA A 329 31.23 59.54 -47.39
N ARG A 330 32.12 60.47 -47.75
CA ARG A 330 32.75 61.44 -46.85
C ARG A 330 32.70 62.81 -47.51
N ASN A 331 31.91 63.70 -46.93
CA ASN A 331 31.78 65.06 -47.44
C ASN A 331 32.38 66.03 -46.43
N ASP A 332 33.26 66.91 -46.91
CA ASP A 332 33.81 67.99 -46.12
C ASP A 332 32.82 69.17 -46.15
N VAL A 333 32.27 69.51 -45.00
CA VAL A 333 31.34 70.63 -44.85
C VAL A 333 31.97 71.68 -43.93
N GLU A 334 31.88 72.94 -44.32
CA GLU A 334 32.35 74.04 -43.46
C GLU A 334 31.27 74.38 -42.44
N GLN A 335 31.57 74.21 -41.15
CA GLN A 335 30.75 74.78 -40.09
C GLN A 335 31.29 76.18 -39.74
N THR A 336 30.40 77.17 -39.72
CA THR A 336 30.75 78.50 -39.22
C THR A 336 30.55 78.52 -37.70
N VAL A 337 31.62 78.67 -36.94
CA VAL A 337 31.61 78.80 -35.48
C VAL A 337 32.20 80.17 -35.14
N GLY A 338 31.34 81.12 -34.79
CA GLY A 338 31.74 82.53 -34.66
C GLY A 338 32.21 83.12 -35.99
N GLN A 339 33.40 83.75 -36.01
CA GLN A 339 34.01 84.33 -37.23
C GLN A 339 34.92 83.35 -38.02
N LYS A 340 35.07 82.10 -37.57
CA LYS A 340 35.96 81.10 -38.20
C LYS A 340 35.15 79.98 -38.84
N LYS A 341 35.64 79.51 -39.99
CA LYS A 341 35.14 78.33 -40.70
C LYS A 341 36.00 77.12 -40.30
N LEU A 342 35.37 76.07 -39.81
CA LEU A 342 36.01 74.82 -39.43
C LEU A 342 35.58 73.71 -40.40
N PRO A 343 36.52 72.90 -40.94
CA PRO A 343 36.16 71.74 -41.73
C PRO A 343 35.57 70.65 -40.84
N LEU A 344 34.42 70.11 -41.22
CA LEU A 344 33.74 69.01 -40.55
C LEU A 344 33.50 67.88 -41.55
N LYS A 345 33.94 66.66 -41.20
CA LYS A 345 33.64 65.47 -41.98
C LYS A 345 32.27 64.92 -41.63
N VAL A 346 31.39 64.87 -42.61
CA VAL A 346 30.05 64.30 -42.47
C VAL A 346 29.91 63.08 -43.38
N PHE A 347 29.53 61.95 -42.78
CA PHE A 347 29.34 60.68 -43.47
C PHE A 347 27.93 60.57 -44.02
N LEU A 348 27.79 60.13 -45.27
CA LEU A 348 26.49 59.93 -45.90
C LEU A 348 25.97 58.50 -45.60
N PRO A 349 24.83 58.34 -44.90
CA PRO A 349 24.26 57.03 -44.62
C PRO A 349 23.68 56.40 -45.88
N ASN A 350 23.80 55.07 -46.01
CA ASN A 350 23.20 54.33 -47.12
C ASN A 350 21.74 53.97 -46.80
N ASN A 351 20.91 53.78 -47.84
CA ASN A 351 19.49 53.39 -47.72
C ASN A 351 18.56 54.41 -47.04
N GLU A 352 18.95 55.69 -46.95
CA GLU A 352 18.13 56.74 -46.36
C GLU A 352 17.48 57.66 -47.40
N ASP A 353 16.37 58.29 -47.00
CA ASP A 353 15.55 59.15 -47.87
C ASP A 353 16.02 60.62 -47.81
N MET A 354 16.20 61.23 -48.98
CA MET A 354 16.48 62.65 -49.15
C MET A 354 15.35 63.36 -49.90
N LEU A 355 15.20 64.65 -49.62
CA LEU A 355 14.27 65.53 -50.33
C LEU A 355 15.00 66.23 -51.48
N VAL A 356 14.28 66.45 -52.59
CA VAL A 356 14.75 67.18 -53.77
C VAL A 356 13.96 68.48 -53.90
N ALA A 357 14.66 69.60 -54.01
CA ALA A 357 14.07 70.92 -54.22
C ALA A 357 14.75 71.67 -55.36
N ARG A 358 13.96 72.49 -56.06
CA ARG A 358 14.45 73.42 -57.08
C ARG A 358 14.52 74.81 -56.47
N GLU A 359 15.62 75.52 -56.74
CA GLU A 359 15.84 76.89 -56.27
C GLU A 359 15.70 77.05 -54.74
N LEU A 360 16.25 76.11 -53.96
CA LEU A 360 16.11 76.03 -52.49
C LEU A 360 16.44 77.35 -51.74
N ASN A 361 17.28 78.22 -52.31
CA ASN A 361 17.70 79.48 -51.71
C ASN A 361 17.15 80.73 -52.47
N GLY A 362 16.16 80.57 -53.35
CA GLY A 362 15.52 81.66 -54.11
C GLY A 362 14.07 81.92 -53.69
N ASP A 363 13.48 83.01 -54.17
CA ASP A 363 12.11 83.45 -53.82
C ASP A 363 11.00 82.49 -54.29
N LYS A 364 11.34 81.45 -55.08
CA LYS A 364 10.44 80.45 -55.66
C LYS A 364 10.91 79.01 -55.41
N SER A 365 11.36 78.71 -54.18
CA SER A 365 11.72 77.34 -53.79
C SER A 365 10.54 76.38 -53.99
N GLU A 366 10.75 75.34 -54.81
CA GLU A 366 9.73 74.35 -55.14
C GLU A 366 10.20 72.95 -54.73
N PHE A 367 9.32 72.21 -54.06
CA PHE A 367 9.55 70.80 -53.77
C PHE A 367 9.35 69.94 -55.03
N VAL A 368 10.38 69.19 -55.44
CA VAL A 368 10.38 68.43 -56.70
C VAL A 368 10.10 66.94 -56.46
N GLY A 369 10.58 66.38 -55.35
CA GLY A 369 10.36 64.96 -55.06
C GLY A 369 11.20 64.41 -53.93
N ARG A 370 11.18 63.07 -53.79
CA ARG A 370 11.98 62.34 -52.81
C ARG A 370 12.83 61.29 -53.52
N ILE A 371 14.03 61.05 -53.00
CA ILE A 371 14.94 60.04 -53.50
C ILE A 371 15.41 59.17 -52.33
N ARG A 372 15.71 57.90 -52.59
CA ARG A 372 16.32 56.99 -51.61
C ARG A 372 17.72 56.64 -52.06
N LEU A 373 18.72 56.90 -51.22
CA LEU A 373 20.10 56.48 -51.48
C LEU A 373 20.16 54.96 -51.54
N VAL A 374 20.64 54.39 -52.65
CA VAL A 374 20.78 52.94 -52.79
C VAL A 374 22.24 52.52 -52.63
N LYS A 375 23.14 53.36 -53.15
CA LYS A 375 24.56 53.11 -53.10
C LYS A 375 25.34 54.40 -53.03
N VAL A 376 26.22 54.47 -52.04
CA VAL A 376 27.09 55.61 -51.78
C VAL A 376 28.52 55.22 -52.19
N TYR A 377 29.10 55.98 -53.11
CA TYR A 377 30.51 55.87 -53.52
C TYR A 377 31.33 56.98 -52.86
N ASP A 378 32.65 56.96 -53.01
CA ASP A 378 33.53 57.92 -52.33
C ASP A 378 33.25 59.38 -52.71
N THR A 379 32.88 59.65 -53.97
CA THR A 379 32.69 61.02 -54.51
C THR A 379 31.29 61.31 -55.04
N CYS A 380 30.42 60.32 -55.16
CA CYS A 380 29.05 60.47 -55.63
C CYS A 380 28.14 59.37 -55.06
N SER A 381 26.83 59.53 -55.19
CA SER A 381 25.88 58.50 -54.76
C SER A 381 24.79 58.28 -55.81
N ILE A 382 24.30 57.05 -55.86
CA ILE A 382 23.17 56.65 -56.70
C ILE A 382 21.93 56.55 -55.80
N ALA A 383 20.87 57.22 -56.21
CA ALA A 383 19.59 57.21 -55.51
C ALA A 383 18.46 56.84 -56.47
N ASN A 384 17.48 56.07 -55.98
CA ASN A 384 16.25 55.78 -56.72
C ASN A 384 15.24 56.89 -56.47
N VAL A 385 14.48 57.27 -57.51
CA VAL A 385 13.40 58.23 -57.38
C VAL A 385 12.20 57.55 -56.71
N LEU A 386 11.71 58.13 -55.61
CA LEU A 386 10.54 57.62 -54.91
C LEU A 386 9.25 58.25 -55.47
N PRO A 387 8.12 57.53 -55.48
CA PRO A 387 6.84 58.10 -55.86
C PRO A 387 6.44 59.26 -54.92
N SER A 388 6.10 60.41 -55.49
CA SER A 388 5.66 61.58 -54.72
C SER A 388 4.15 61.79 -54.88
N PRO A 389 3.39 62.01 -53.79
CA PRO A 389 1.93 62.19 -53.85
C PRO A 389 1.47 63.52 -54.48
N MET A 390 2.38 64.46 -54.79
CA MET A 390 2.05 65.76 -55.40
C MET A 390 2.34 65.88 -56.90
N GLY A 391 2.50 64.78 -57.63
CA GLY A 391 2.80 64.79 -59.06
C GLY A 391 4.26 65.17 -59.30
N THR A 392 5.00 64.34 -60.03
CA THR A 392 6.42 64.57 -60.28
C THR A 392 6.59 65.65 -61.35
N ASN A 393 6.88 66.88 -60.92
CA ASN A 393 7.75 67.72 -61.72
C ASN A 393 9.03 66.91 -61.93
N SER A 394 9.31 66.52 -63.18
CA SER A 394 10.43 65.62 -63.47
C SER A 394 11.71 66.19 -62.86
N ILE A 395 12.36 65.40 -62.02
CA ILE A 395 13.67 65.73 -61.43
C ILE A 395 14.65 66.02 -62.56
N LYS A 396 15.43 67.10 -62.43
CA LYS A 396 16.40 67.54 -63.43
C LYS A 396 17.81 67.65 -62.84
N PRO A 397 18.85 67.50 -63.68
CA PRO A 397 20.18 67.92 -63.30
C PRO A 397 20.18 69.37 -62.80
N GLY A 398 20.85 69.61 -61.67
CA GLY A 398 20.91 70.90 -60.99
C GLY A 398 19.95 71.07 -59.80
N ASP A 399 18.94 70.20 -59.63
CA ASP A 399 18.06 70.23 -58.46
C ASP A 399 18.86 69.84 -57.18
N ILE A 400 18.53 70.47 -56.04
CA ILE A 400 19.28 70.35 -54.77
C ILE A 400 18.70 69.24 -53.89
N VAL A 401 19.57 68.44 -53.29
CA VAL A 401 19.19 67.32 -52.39
C VAL A 401 19.67 67.55 -50.96
N PHE A 402 18.82 67.27 -49.98
CA PHE A 402 19.12 67.44 -48.55
C PHE A 402 18.28 66.48 -47.67
N PHE A 403 18.71 66.27 -46.42
CA PHE A 403 17.95 65.48 -45.44
C PHE A 403 16.87 66.32 -44.76
N SER A 404 15.68 65.74 -44.57
CA SER A 404 14.65 66.34 -43.73
C SER A 404 14.92 66.08 -42.25
N ASP A 405 14.46 66.98 -41.37
CA ASP A 405 14.58 66.81 -39.91
C ASP A 405 13.96 65.48 -39.44
N ASP A 406 12.81 65.09 -40.02
CA ASP A 406 12.15 63.82 -39.75
C ASP A 406 13.04 62.60 -40.09
N THR A 407 13.81 62.67 -41.18
CA THR A 407 14.77 61.60 -41.54
C THR A 407 15.92 61.56 -40.54
N ILE A 408 16.44 62.72 -40.16
CA ILE A 408 17.55 62.83 -39.21
C ILE A 408 17.15 62.25 -37.85
N ASP A 409 15.95 62.57 -37.34
CA ASP A 409 15.45 62.03 -36.08
C ASP A 409 15.20 60.52 -36.13
N LYS A 410 14.78 59.98 -37.28
CA LYS A 410 14.68 58.52 -37.47
C LYS A 410 16.04 57.83 -37.37
N ILE A 411 17.09 58.41 -37.96
CA ILE A 411 18.46 57.88 -37.89
C ILE A 411 19.00 57.92 -36.45
N ILE A 412 18.71 58.99 -35.70
CA ILE A 412 19.11 59.12 -34.28
C ILE A 412 18.38 58.10 -33.41
N ASN A 413 17.09 57.86 -33.66
CA ASN A 413 16.32 56.89 -32.86
C ASN A 413 16.65 55.43 -33.22
N SER A 414 16.96 55.14 -34.49
CA SER A 414 17.35 53.79 -34.92
C SER A 414 18.72 53.39 -34.36
N SER A 415 19.68 54.33 -34.28
CA SER A 415 20.98 54.10 -33.66
C SER A 415 20.88 53.81 -32.15
N LYS A 416 20.05 54.55 -31.40
CA LYS A 416 19.79 54.28 -29.96
C LYS A 416 19.15 52.91 -29.71
N LYS A 417 18.23 52.48 -30.59
CA LYS A 417 17.54 51.19 -30.46
C LYS A 417 18.46 49.99 -30.74
N LYS A 418 19.50 50.18 -31.55
CA LYS A 418 20.51 49.16 -31.84
C LYS A 418 21.44 48.89 -30.64
N THR A 419 21.77 49.93 -29.87
CA THR A 419 22.58 49.81 -28.65
C THR A 419 21.82 49.14 -27.50
N ALA A 420 20.52 49.44 -27.33
CA ALA A 420 19.66 48.82 -26.33
C ALA A 420 19.36 47.32 -26.58
N ALA A 421 19.43 46.87 -27.84
CA ALA A 421 19.24 45.46 -28.19
C ALA A 421 20.47 44.58 -27.87
N THR A 422 21.67 45.17 -27.84
CA THR A 422 22.91 44.50 -27.40
C THR A 422 22.99 44.36 -25.88
N ASP A 423 22.43 45.31 -25.12
CA ASP A 423 22.44 45.24 -23.64
C ASP A 423 21.32 44.33 -23.08
N ALA A 424 20.20 44.15 -23.80
CA ALA A 424 19.10 43.27 -23.38
C ALA A 424 19.34 41.77 -23.64
N ALA A 425 20.43 41.40 -24.33
CA ALA A 425 20.80 39.99 -24.57
C ALA A 425 21.67 39.39 -23.45
N ALA A 426 22.01 40.16 -22.41
CA ALA A 426 22.96 39.77 -21.35
C ALA A 426 22.31 39.53 -19.97
N THR A 427 20.99 39.34 -19.86
CA THR A 427 20.36 39.02 -18.57
C THR A 427 19.25 37.97 -18.73
N PRO A 428 19.43 36.72 -18.22
CA PRO A 428 18.35 35.75 -18.15
C PRO A 428 17.42 36.07 -16.97
N ALA A 429 16.12 35.88 -17.22
CA ALA A 429 15.04 36.09 -16.28
C ALA A 429 14.93 34.94 -15.26
N GLU A 430 14.95 35.27 -13.96
CA GLU A 430 14.50 34.36 -12.91
C GLU A 430 14.02 35.14 -11.68
N GLU A 431 12.83 35.75 -11.73
CA GLU A 431 12.11 36.12 -10.51
C GLU A 431 10.60 36.26 -10.75
N LYS A 432 9.91 35.12 -10.79
CA LYS A 432 8.48 35.00 -10.48
C LYS A 432 8.21 33.60 -9.95
N ALA A 433 8.27 33.40 -8.62
CA ALA A 433 7.43 32.46 -7.88
C ALA A 433 7.83 32.31 -6.39
N VAL A 434 7.77 33.34 -5.56
CA VAL A 434 7.58 33.14 -4.11
C VAL A 434 6.81 34.31 -3.49
N GLU A 435 5.49 34.33 -3.67
CA GLU A 435 4.62 35.11 -2.77
C GLU A 435 3.24 34.47 -2.72
N LYS A 436 3.10 33.46 -1.84
CA LYS A 436 1.85 33.01 -1.20
C LYS A 436 2.13 31.78 -0.35
N LYS A 437 2.49 31.99 0.92
CA LYS A 437 2.23 31.06 2.05
C LYS A 437 2.74 31.62 3.37
N GLU A 438 2.18 32.73 3.83
CA GLU A 438 2.15 33.07 5.27
C GLU A 438 0.81 33.73 5.59
N GLU A 439 -0.24 32.91 5.69
CA GLU A 439 -1.48 33.27 6.38
C GLU A 439 -2.19 31.97 6.76
N LYS A 440 -1.90 31.49 7.98
CA LYS A 440 -2.75 30.67 8.87
C LYS A 440 -1.89 30.08 9.99
N ASN A 441 -1.69 30.88 11.02
CA ASN A 441 -1.51 30.42 12.39
C ASN A 441 -2.11 31.50 13.30
N ASN A 442 -3.43 31.40 13.50
CA ASN A 442 -4.16 31.94 14.64
C ASN A 442 -5.60 31.39 14.56
N GLU A 443 -5.78 30.18 15.11
CA GLU A 443 -6.90 29.73 15.97
C GLU A 443 -6.68 28.29 16.41
#